data_AF-A0A7Y0WRT4-F1
#
_entry.id   AF-A0A7Y0WRT4-F1
#
_cell.length_a   1.000
_cell.length_b   1.000
_cell.length_c   1.000
_cell.angle_alpha   90.00
_cell.angle_beta   90.00
_cell.angle_gamma   90.00
#
_symmetry.space_group_name_H-M   'P 1'
#
loop_
_entity.id
_entity.type
_entity.pdbx_description
1 polymer ?
#
loop_
_entity_poly.entity_id
_entity_poly.type
_entity_poly.pdbx_seq_one_letter_code
_entity_poly.pdbx_strand_id
1 'polypeptide(L)'
;MAYIISGVILILLLMTDIVRTTLTTRGEGLISAFVSGAFRKVACSSIRAGHRPSEIIGSISISTLALVWLAGLWAGWVLVFMGIPDAIAHSGDMSGVDLHDVIYFVGFTLSTLGTGDLFPTTRGAQIATVLSSFSGLLIVTLIVTYAVSVVSAVVARRVLAYKIYLNGGNEGEFLSEFPDIENFAAWVAGIKNELVSCTEQRLAYPVLDNFVSRDERFSLPVQLARLGLVTFQGES
;
A
#
# COMPACT_ATOMS: atom_id res chain seq x y z
N MET A 1 -18.49 -5.88 27.64
CA MET A 1 -19.27 -6.16 26.41
C MET A 1 -19.15 -5.08 25.34
N ALA A 2 -19.43 -3.80 25.63
CA ALA A 2 -19.31 -2.73 24.62
C ALA A 2 -17.92 -2.66 23.96
N TYR A 3 -16.84 -2.73 24.76
CA TYR A 3 -15.46 -2.75 24.25
C TYR A 3 -15.16 -3.93 23.32
N ILE A 4 -15.64 -5.14 23.65
CA ILE A 4 -15.47 -6.33 22.81
C ILE A 4 -16.14 -6.12 21.45
N ILE A 5 -17.39 -5.65 21.45
CA ILE A 5 -18.15 -5.43 20.22
C ILE A 5 -17.45 -4.37 19.35
N SER A 6 -17.03 -3.25 19.93
CA SER A 6 -16.28 -2.22 19.19
C SER A 6 -14.95 -2.73 18.65
N GLY A 7 -14.22 -3.53 19.44
CA GLY A 7 -12.94 -4.10 19.03
C GLY A 7 -13.09 -5.09 17.88
N VAL A 8 -14.06 -6.02 17.98
CA VAL A 8 -14.35 -6.99 16.92
C VAL A 8 -14.81 -6.28 15.63
N ILE A 9 -15.68 -5.27 15.73
CA ILE A 9 -16.10 -4.49 14.56
C ILE A 9 -14.89 -3.80 13.91
N LEU A 10 -14.02 -3.17 14.70
CA LEU A 10 -12.81 -2.51 14.19
C LEU A 10 -11.88 -3.51 13.48
N ILE A 11 -11.65 -4.68 14.08
CA ILE A 11 -10.83 -5.75 13.49
C ILE A 11 -11.45 -6.21 12.17
N LEU A 12 -12.76 -6.48 12.11
CA LEU A 12 -13.43 -6.94 10.89
C LEU A 12 -13.40 -5.89 9.77
N LEU A 13 -13.59 -4.61 10.12
CA LEU A 13 -13.48 -3.51 9.15
C LEU A 13 -12.07 -3.42 8.58
N LEU A 14 -11.04 -3.50 9.43
CA LEU A 14 -9.65 -3.49 8.99
C LEU A 14 -9.29 -4.71 8.15
N MET A 15 -9.68 -5.91 8.58
CA MET A 15 -9.45 -7.14 7.80
C MET A 15 -10.12 -7.07 6.43
N THR A 16 -11.35 -6.52 6.36
CA THR A 16 -12.04 -6.30 5.09
C THR A 16 -11.31 -5.28 4.21
N ASP A 17 -10.79 -4.20 4.80
CA ASP A 17 -9.97 -3.20 4.10
C ASP A 17 -8.70 -3.84 3.51
N ILE A 18 -7.95 -4.58 4.33
CA ILE A 18 -6.70 -5.24 3.94
C ILE A 18 -6.96 -6.26 2.84
N VAL A 19 -7.93 -7.15 3.00
CA VAL A 19 -8.29 -8.16 1.98
C VAL A 19 -8.71 -7.47 0.68
N ARG A 20 -9.48 -6.38 0.75
CA ARG A 20 -9.85 -5.63 -0.45
C ARG A 20 -8.63 -5.02 -1.14
N THR A 21 -7.77 -4.32 -0.40
CA THR A 21 -6.60 -3.64 -0.96
C THR A 21 -5.52 -4.60 -1.46
N THR A 22 -5.38 -5.78 -0.84
CA THR A 22 -4.28 -6.72 -1.17
C THR A 22 -4.69 -7.85 -2.11
N LEU A 23 -5.92 -8.36 -1.99
CA LEU A 23 -6.38 -9.55 -2.73
C LEU A 23 -7.40 -9.22 -3.83
N THR A 24 -7.95 -8.00 -3.86
CA THR A 24 -8.93 -7.64 -4.90
C THR A 24 -8.23 -6.88 -6.03
N THR A 25 -8.55 -7.26 -7.27
CA THR A 25 -7.98 -6.66 -8.48
C THR A 25 -8.63 -5.34 -8.88
N ARG A 26 -9.69 -4.92 -8.16
CA ARG A 26 -10.45 -3.70 -8.45
C ARG A 26 -10.68 -2.90 -7.18
N GLY A 27 -9.84 -1.89 -6.97
CA GLY A 27 -10.05 -0.83 -6.00
C GLY A 27 -9.34 -1.01 -4.66
N GLU A 28 -9.32 0.09 -3.91
CA GLU A 28 -8.77 0.16 -2.56
C GLU A 28 -9.89 -0.01 -1.52
N GLY A 29 -9.55 -0.57 -0.37
CA GLY A 29 -10.39 -0.47 0.82
C GLY A 29 -10.63 1.00 1.21
N LEU A 30 -11.66 1.27 2.02
CA LEU A 30 -12.05 2.63 2.42
C LEU A 30 -10.92 3.40 3.12
N ILE A 31 -10.20 2.74 4.03
CA ILE A 31 -9.09 3.32 4.78
C ILE A 31 -7.91 3.54 3.83
N SER A 32 -7.64 2.56 2.99
CA SER A 32 -6.58 2.62 1.98
C SER A 32 -6.80 3.78 1.00
N ALA A 33 -8.02 3.95 0.49
CA ALA A 33 -8.42 5.03 -0.41
C ALA A 33 -8.36 6.41 0.24
N PHE A 34 -8.68 6.49 1.54
CA PHE A 34 -8.57 7.73 2.29
C PHE A 34 -7.09 8.16 2.45
N VAL A 35 -6.23 7.22 2.85
CA VAL A 35 -4.78 7.47 3.01
C VAL A 35 -4.14 7.82 1.67
N SER A 36 -4.37 7.00 0.63
CA SER A 36 -3.82 7.23 -0.71
C SER A 36 -4.29 8.57 -1.27
N GLY A 37 -5.58 8.90 -1.11
CA GLY A 37 -6.18 10.16 -1.54
C GLY A 37 -5.65 11.39 -0.80
N ALA A 38 -5.32 11.27 0.49
CA ALA A 38 -4.71 12.35 1.25
C ALA A 38 -3.30 12.67 0.72
N PHE A 39 -2.46 11.65 0.51
CA PHE A 39 -1.13 11.84 -0.10
C PHE A 39 -1.21 12.39 -1.52
N ARG A 40 -2.19 11.93 -2.31
CA ARG A 40 -2.43 12.47 -3.66
C ARG A 40 -2.77 13.96 -3.63
N LYS A 41 -3.61 14.40 -2.68
CA LYS A 41 -3.93 15.83 -2.52
C LYS A 41 -2.69 16.66 -2.17
N VAL A 42 -1.82 16.14 -1.31
CA VAL A 42 -0.53 16.78 -0.96
C VAL A 42 0.40 16.85 -2.18
N ALA A 43 0.50 15.78 -2.96
CA ALA A 43 1.28 15.79 -4.20
C ALA A 43 0.72 16.81 -5.21
N CYS A 44 -0.61 16.83 -5.42
CA CYS A 44 -1.27 17.78 -6.30
C CYS A 44 -1.14 19.23 -5.83
N SER A 45 -1.24 19.51 -4.53
CA SER A 45 -1.08 20.86 -4.00
C SER A 45 0.35 21.37 -4.18
N SER A 46 1.36 20.50 -3.99
CA SER A 46 2.76 20.81 -4.26
C SER A 46 2.99 21.18 -5.72
N ILE A 47 2.43 20.40 -6.66
CA ILE A 47 2.48 20.70 -8.11
C ILE A 47 1.81 22.05 -8.41
N ARG A 48 0.61 22.30 -7.86
CA ARG A 48 -0.11 23.58 -8.06
C ARG A 48 0.65 24.79 -7.51
N ALA A 49 1.43 24.59 -6.46
CA ALA A 49 2.31 25.62 -5.89
C ALA A 49 3.61 25.83 -6.70
N GLY A 50 3.78 25.12 -7.83
CA GLY A 50 4.96 25.21 -8.68
C GLY A 50 6.16 24.39 -8.19
N HIS A 51 5.97 23.55 -7.18
CA HIS A 51 7.00 22.68 -6.65
C HIS A 51 6.96 21.29 -7.29
N ARG A 52 8.13 20.68 -7.48
CA ARG A 52 8.22 19.28 -7.91
C ARG A 52 8.01 18.37 -6.69
N PRO A 53 6.96 17.51 -6.68
CA PRO A 53 6.70 16.62 -5.56
C PRO A 53 7.91 15.70 -5.31
N SER A 54 8.15 15.36 -4.05
CA SER A 54 9.26 14.49 -3.67
C SER A 54 8.99 13.05 -4.15
N GLU A 55 10.01 12.38 -4.69
CA GLU A 55 9.92 10.96 -5.09
C GLU A 55 9.60 10.04 -3.89
N ILE A 56 9.86 10.53 -2.68
CA ILE A 56 9.68 9.79 -1.42
C ILE A 56 8.19 9.71 -1.02
N ILE A 57 7.30 10.52 -1.61
CA ILE A 57 5.87 10.55 -1.27
C ILE A 57 5.21 9.17 -1.45
N GLY A 58 5.56 8.44 -2.52
CA GLY A 58 5.05 7.09 -2.76
C GLY A 58 5.48 6.11 -1.67
N SER A 59 6.77 6.11 -1.31
CA SER A 59 7.30 5.26 -0.24
C SER A 59 6.70 5.60 1.13
N ILE A 60 6.54 6.88 1.44
CA ILE A 60 5.88 7.33 2.68
C ILE A 60 4.42 6.87 2.69
N SER A 61 3.70 6.97 1.56
CA SER A 61 2.30 6.55 1.47
C SER A 61 2.13 5.06 1.81
N ILE A 62 2.99 4.18 1.30
CA ILE A 62 2.94 2.73 1.63
C ILE A 62 3.27 2.50 3.10
N SER A 63 4.33 3.14 3.61
CA SER A 63 4.73 3.01 5.02
C SER A 63 3.65 3.51 5.97
N THR A 64 3.00 4.63 5.67
CA THR A 64 1.88 5.14 6.46
C THR A 64 0.69 4.19 6.42
N LEU A 65 0.36 3.62 5.27
CA LEU A 65 -0.73 2.64 5.16
C LEU A 65 -0.46 1.40 6.04
N ALA A 66 0.76 0.87 5.99
CA ALA A 66 1.18 -0.26 6.83
C ALA A 66 1.06 0.07 8.33
N LEU A 67 1.50 1.27 8.74
CA LEU A 67 1.39 1.72 10.13
C LEU A 67 -0.06 1.89 10.59
N VAL A 68 -0.93 2.44 9.74
CA VAL A 68 -2.37 2.59 10.04
C VAL A 68 -3.02 1.22 10.25
N TRP A 69 -2.70 0.25 9.39
CA TRP A 69 -3.19 -1.11 9.51
C TRP A 69 -2.71 -1.82 10.78
N LEU A 70 -1.41 -1.73 11.10
CA LEU A 70 -0.85 -2.31 12.33
C LEU A 70 -1.42 -1.65 13.59
N ALA A 71 -1.44 -0.32 13.64
CA ALA A 71 -1.97 0.43 14.78
C ALA A 71 -3.48 0.19 14.97
N GLY A 72 -4.23 0.11 13.87
CA GLY A 72 -5.66 -0.19 13.91
C GLY A 72 -5.94 -1.60 14.42
N LEU A 73 -5.19 -2.60 13.96
CA LEU A 73 -5.36 -3.99 14.41
C LEU A 73 -4.99 -4.11 15.89
N TRP A 74 -3.89 -3.45 16.29
CA TRP A 74 -3.46 -3.37 17.68
C TRP A 74 -4.53 -2.73 18.57
N ALA A 75 -5.07 -1.57 18.19
CA ALA A 75 -6.15 -0.91 18.92
C ALA A 75 -7.43 -1.78 19.00
N GLY A 76 -7.78 -2.48 17.92
CA GLY A 76 -8.91 -3.41 17.88
C GLY A 76 -8.77 -4.52 18.91
N TRP A 77 -7.59 -5.14 19.00
CA TRP A 77 -7.33 -6.17 20.01
C TRP A 77 -7.25 -5.62 21.43
N VAL A 78 -6.65 -4.44 21.65
CA VAL A 78 -6.67 -3.76 22.96
C VAL A 78 -8.11 -3.60 23.46
N LEU A 79 -9.03 -3.14 22.59
CA LEU A 79 -10.45 -3.03 22.95
C LEU A 79 -11.09 -4.38 23.29
N VAL A 80 -10.73 -5.46 22.58
CA VAL A 80 -11.21 -6.81 22.89
C VAL A 80 -10.74 -7.25 24.28
N PHE A 81 -9.44 -7.10 24.58
CA PHE A 81 -8.88 -7.50 25.87
C PHE A 81 -9.40 -6.64 27.04
N MET A 82 -9.56 -5.33 26.85
CA MET A 82 -10.21 -4.45 27.86
C MET A 82 -11.65 -4.87 28.17
N GLY A 83 -12.31 -5.55 27.23
CA GLY A 83 -13.70 -6.00 27.40
C GLY A 83 -13.85 -7.33 28.14
N ILE A 84 -12.75 -8.07 28.34
CA ILE A 84 -12.73 -9.37 29.03
C ILE A 84 -12.33 -9.11 30.50
N PRO A 85 -13.20 -9.40 31.47
CA PRO A 85 -12.85 -9.28 32.89
C PRO A 85 -11.68 -10.20 33.24
N ASP A 86 -10.75 -9.69 34.05
CA ASP A 86 -9.57 -10.41 34.53
C ASP A 86 -8.77 -11.11 33.42
N ALA A 87 -8.73 -10.54 32.19
CA ALA A 87 -8.23 -11.25 31.00
C ALA A 87 -6.78 -11.75 31.11
N ILE A 88 -5.92 -10.98 31.78
CA ILE A 88 -4.48 -11.20 31.89
C ILE A 88 -4.04 -11.07 33.35
N ALA A 89 -2.87 -11.61 33.69
CA ALA A 89 -2.23 -11.44 35.00
C ALA A 89 -0.70 -11.47 34.86
N HIS A 90 -0.02 -10.89 35.86
CA HIS A 90 1.43 -10.90 35.98
C HIS A 90 1.95 -12.27 36.41
N SER A 91 3.06 -12.71 35.82
CA SER A 91 3.77 -13.93 36.22
C SER A 91 4.35 -13.79 37.62
N GLY A 92 3.70 -14.40 38.61
CA GLY A 92 4.21 -14.49 39.98
C GLY A 92 3.77 -13.38 40.94
N ASP A 93 2.93 -12.43 40.51
CA ASP A 93 2.41 -11.38 41.37
C ASP A 93 0.90 -11.14 41.12
N MET A 94 0.16 -10.79 42.19
CA MET A 94 -1.29 -10.51 42.13
C MET A 94 -1.58 -9.00 42.15
N SER A 95 -0.69 -8.20 41.56
CA SER A 95 -0.97 -6.79 41.33
C SER A 95 -2.13 -6.62 40.35
N GLY A 96 -2.91 -5.56 40.54
CA GLY A 96 -3.97 -5.19 39.60
C GLY A 96 -3.39 -4.93 38.21
N VAL A 97 -4.13 -5.34 37.18
CA VAL A 97 -3.76 -5.12 35.79
C VAL A 97 -4.26 -3.75 35.35
N ASP A 98 -3.34 -2.92 34.86
CA ASP A 98 -3.67 -1.61 34.33
C ASP A 98 -3.85 -1.64 32.80
N LEU A 99 -4.41 -0.55 32.26
CA LEU A 99 -4.56 -0.36 30.81
C LEU A 99 -3.21 -0.51 30.07
N HIS A 100 -2.13 -0.03 30.69
CA HIS A 100 -0.79 -0.13 30.12
C HIS A 100 -0.38 -1.60 29.91
N ASP A 101 -0.72 -2.48 30.84
CA ASP A 101 -0.39 -3.91 30.77
C ASP A 101 -1.17 -4.59 29.64
N VAL A 102 -2.43 -4.20 29.42
CA VAL A 102 -3.22 -4.67 28.27
C VAL A 102 -2.60 -4.22 26.95
N ILE A 103 -2.23 -2.94 26.85
CA ILE A 103 -1.60 -2.37 25.65
C ILE A 103 -0.27 -3.10 25.35
N TYR A 104 0.55 -3.30 26.37
CA TYR A 104 1.81 -4.01 26.29
C TYR A 104 1.61 -5.49 25.89
N PHE A 105 0.69 -6.18 26.57
CA PHE A 105 0.34 -7.58 26.30
C PHE A 105 -0.08 -7.83 24.85
N VAL A 106 -1.02 -7.02 24.36
CA VAL A 106 -1.51 -7.13 22.99
C VAL A 106 -0.38 -6.78 22.01
N GLY A 107 0.46 -5.80 22.34
CA GLY A 107 1.60 -5.41 21.51
C GLY A 107 2.57 -6.56 21.26
N PHE A 108 3.04 -7.24 22.31
CA PHE A 108 3.97 -8.35 22.14
C PHE A 108 3.29 -9.62 21.58
N THR A 109 2.00 -9.81 21.86
CA THR A 109 1.25 -10.97 21.34
C THR A 109 1.03 -10.84 19.84
N LEU A 110 0.68 -9.63 19.37
CA LEU A 110 0.47 -9.32 17.97
C LEU A 110 1.79 -9.38 17.18
N SER A 111 2.90 -8.95 17.78
CA SER A 111 4.24 -9.07 17.18
C SER A 111 4.83 -10.49 17.26
N THR A 112 4.11 -11.44 17.86
CA THR A 112 4.53 -12.84 18.08
C THR A 112 5.77 -13.01 18.96
N LEU A 113 6.14 -11.98 19.72
CA LEU A 113 7.35 -11.98 20.55
C LEU A 113 7.18 -12.81 21.83
N GLY A 114 6.03 -12.72 22.50
CA GLY A 114 5.67 -13.59 23.62
C GLY A 114 6.64 -13.57 24.81
N THR A 115 6.85 -12.41 25.45
CA THR A 115 7.78 -12.24 26.59
C THR A 115 7.46 -13.12 27.81
N GLY A 116 6.19 -13.47 28.01
CA GLY A 116 5.76 -14.41 29.07
C GLY A 116 5.64 -13.82 30.48
N ASP A 117 5.82 -12.51 30.62
CA ASP A 117 5.62 -11.73 31.85
C ASP A 117 4.14 -11.49 32.17
N LEU A 118 3.31 -11.41 31.12
CA LEU A 118 1.86 -11.38 31.21
C LEU A 118 1.27 -12.60 30.50
N PHE A 119 0.28 -13.25 31.12
CA PHE A 119 -0.36 -14.43 30.55
C PHE A 119 -1.90 -14.35 30.62
N PRO A 120 -2.61 -14.94 29.65
CA PRO A 120 -4.06 -14.98 29.66
C PRO A 120 -4.58 -15.98 30.72
N THR A 121 -5.46 -15.52 31.60
CA THR A 121 -5.99 -16.30 32.72
C THR A 121 -7.31 -17.00 32.37
N THR A 122 -8.16 -16.36 31.56
CA THR A 122 -9.48 -16.86 31.18
C THR A 122 -9.42 -17.63 29.86
N ARG A 123 -10.34 -18.60 29.68
CA ARG A 123 -10.47 -19.34 28.40
C ARG A 123 -10.72 -18.39 27.21
N GLY A 124 -11.50 -17.33 27.42
CA GLY A 124 -11.78 -16.32 26.40
C GLY A 124 -10.51 -15.56 26.00
N ALA A 125 -9.72 -15.12 26.99
CA ALA A 125 -8.45 -14.45 26.75
C ALA A 125 -7.44 -15.36 26.05
N GLN A 126 -7.36 -16.64 26.41
CA GLN A 126 -6.46 -17.61 25.76
C GLN A 126 -6.77 -17.75 24.26
N ILE A 127 -8.05 -17.89 23.90
CA ILE A 127 -8.47 -17.95 22.49
C ILE A 127 -8.18 -16.63 21.78
N ALA A 128 -8.46 -15.50 22.43
CA ALA A 128 -8.18 -14.17 21.88
C ALA A 128 -6.68 -13.97 21.62
N THR A 129 -5.80 -14.44 22.52
CA THR A 129 -4.33 -14.40 22.34
C THR A 129 -3.93 -15.14 21.08
N VAL A 130 -4.38 -16.38 20.91
CA VAL A 130 -4.08 -17.19 19.72
C VAL A 130 -4.54 -16.49 18.44
N LEU A 131 -5.80 -16.03 18.40
CA LEU A 131 -6.35 -15.31 17.25
C LEU A 131 -5.60 -14.00 16.96
N SER A 132 -5.20 -13.27 18.00
CA SER A 132 -4.44 -12.03 17.85
C SER A 132 -3.07 -12.29 17.24
N SER A 133 -2.31 -13.27 17.73
CA SER A 133 -1.01 -13.65 17.14
C SER A 133 -1.12 -14.10 15.69
N PHE A 134 -2.11 -14.93 15.35
CA PHE A 134 -2.36 -15.31 13.95
C PHE A 134 -2.70 -14.10 13.08
N SER A 135 -3.57 -13.21 13.56
CA SER A 135 -3.94 -12.01 12.82
C SER A 135 -2.75 -11.05 12.61
N GLY A 136 -1.87 -10.93 13.60
CA GLY A 136 -0.63 -10.16 13.54
C GLY A 136 0.36 -10.71 12.51
N LEU A 137 0.53 -12.03 12.47
CA LEU A 137 1.37 -12.67 11.46
C LEU A 137 0.80 -12.49 10.04
N LEU A 138 -0.52 -12.68 9.89
CA LEU A 138 -1.21 -12.53 8.61
C LEU A 138 -1.09 -11.11 8.06
N ILE A 139 -1.32 -10.08 8.89
CA ILE A 139 -1.26 -8.69 8.44
C ILE A 139 0.16 -8.29 8.03
N VAL A 140 1.19 -8.71 8.77
CA VAL A 140 2.59 -8.41 8.44
C VAL A 140 2.96 -9.06 7.11
N THR A 141 2.54 -10.31 6.90
CA THR A 141 2.80 -11.02 5.63
C THR A 141 2.13 -10.31 4.47
N LEU A 142 0.85 -9.94 4.59
CA LEU A 142 0.11 -9.21 3.56
C LEU A 142 0.72 -7.83 3.27
N ILE A 143 1.17 -7.10 4.29
CA ILE A 143 1.87 -5.82 4.14
C ILE A 143 3.13 -5.99 3.28
N VAL A 144 3.95 -7.00 3.58
CA VAL A 144 5.19 -7.27 2.83
C VAL A 144 4.87 -7.66 1.39
N THR A 145 3.92 -8.59 1.18
CA THR A 145 3.49 -9.00 -0.17
C THR A 145 2.96 -7.83 -0.98
N TYR A 146 2.16 -6.96 -0.37
CA TYR A 146 1.64 -5.76 -1.00
C TYR A 146 2.76 -4.78 -1.36
N ALA A 147 3.67 -4.48 -0.43
CA ALA A 147 4.80 -3.58 -0.68
C ALA A 147 5.66 -4.06 -1.85
N VAL A 148 5.98 -5.36 -1.91
CA VAL A 148 6.74 -5.97 -3.01
C VAL A 148 5.98 -5.82 -4.34
N SER A 149 4.68 -6.10 -4.35
CA SER A 149 3.84 -6.00 -5.56
C SER A 149 3.76 -4.57 -6.09
N VAL A 150 3.61 -3.59 -5.20
CA VAL A 150 3.59 -2.18 -5.56
C VAL A 150 4.95 -1.73 -6.09
N VAL A 151 6.05 -2.07 -5.42
CA VAL A 151 7.40 -1.72 -5.89
C VAL A 151 7.68 -2.34 -7.26
N SER A 152 7.29 -3.60 -7.48
CA SER A 152 7.41 -4.26 -8.79
C SER A 152 6.65 -3.51 -9.88
N ALA A 153 5.41 -3.08 -9.61
CA ALA A 153 4.62 -2.29 -10.54
C ALA A 153 5.21 -0.89 -10.81
N VAL A 154 5.80 -0.24 -9.80
CA VAL A 154 6.54 1.02 -9.99
C VAL A 154 7.73 0.81 -10.94
N VAL A 155 8.51 -0.25 -10.73
CA VAL A 155 9.66 -0.59 -11.59
C VAL A 155 9.20 -0.87 -13.02
N ALA A 156 8.14 -1.66 -13.21
CA ALA A 156 7.57 -1.95 -14.53
C ALA A 156 7.18 -0.67 -15.29
N ARG A 157 6.50 0.27 -14.61
CA ARG A 157 6.17 1.59 -15.19
C ARG A 157 7.41 2.39 -15.59
N ARG A 158 8.45 2.39 -14.75
CA ARG A 158 9.71 3.11 -15.04
C ARG A 158 10.45 2.51 -16.23
N VAL A 159 10.47 1.17 -16.34
CA VAL A 159 11.06 0.46 -17.49
C VAL A 159 10.31 0.83 -18.78
N LEU A 160 8.98 0.80 -18.77
CA LEU A 160 8.18 1.20 -19.92
C LEU A 160 8.41 2.67 -20.32
N ALA A 161 8.42 3.58 -19.34
CA ALA A 161 8.70 5.00 -19.59
C ALA A 161 10.08 5.18 -20.26
N TYR A 162 11.10 4.50 -19.74
CA TYR A 162 12.45 4.59 -20.28
C TYR A 162 12.57 3.97 -21.69
N LYS A 163 11.85 2.88 -21.98
CA LYS A 163 11.77 2.31 -23.34
C LYS A 163 11.17 3.30 -24.33
N ILE A 164 10.13 4.03 -23.95
CA ILE A 164 9.54 5.08 -24.79
C ILE A 164 10.54 6.22 -24.97
N TYR A 165 11.22 6.62 -23.89
CA TYR A 165 12.24 7.67 -23.96
C TYR A 165 13.38 7.34 -24.94
N LEU A 166 13.89 6.09 -24.93
CA LEU A 166 14.98 5.64 -25.79
C LEU A 166 14.64 5.60 -27.29
N ASN A 167 13.36 5.55 -27.65
CA ASN A 167 12.91 5.48 -29.05
C ASN A 167 12.25 6.80 -29.47
N GLY A 168 12.70 7.96 -28.95
CA GLY A 168 12.29 9.26 -29.49
C GLY A 168 11.70 10.25 -28.48
N GLY A 169 11.79 9.98 -27.17
CA GLY A 169 11.28 10.88 -26.13
C GLY A 169 12.13 12.13 -25.86
N ASN A 170 13.31 12.27 -26.49
CA ASN A 170 14.25 13.35 -26.19
C ASN A 170 14.24 14.51 -27.22
N GLU A 171 13.91 14.25 -28.49
CA GLU A 171 14.23 15.22 -29.57
C GLU A 171 13.08 15.54 -30.53
N GLY A 172 11.84 15.08 -30.26
CA GLY A 172 10.68 15.37 -31.14
C GLY A 172 10.73 14.65 -32.49
N GLU A 173 11.79 13.88 -32.71
CA GLU A 173 12.10 13.11 -33.92
C GLU A 173 11.72 11.63 -33.77
N PHE A 174 10.76 11.31 -32.90
CA PHE A 174 10.29 9.93 -32.68
C PHE A 174 9.93 9.21 -33.99
N LEU A 175 9.33 9.91 -34.95
CA LEU A 175 8.97 9.33 -36.25
C LEU A 175 10.15 9.22 -37.22
N SER A 176 11.27 9.95 -37.03
CA SER A 176 12.46 9.82 -37.89
C SER A 176 13.31 8.59 -37.52
N GLU A 177 13.17 8.08 -36.29
CA GLU A 177 13.83 6.85 -35.84
C GLU A 177 13.22 5.58 -36.44
N PHE A 178 12.01 5.63 -37.01
CA PHE A 178 11.36 4.49 -37.65
C PHE A 178 11.40 4.63 -39.18
N PRO A 179 12.10 3.73 -39.90
CA PRO A 179 12.24 3.81 -41.36
C PRO A 179 10.92 3.65 -42.13
N ASP A 180 9.97 2.91 -41.56
CA ASP A 180 8.67 2.60 -42.16
C ASP A 180 7.61 2.33 -41.08
N ILE A 181 6.35 2.27 -41.52
CA ILE A 181 5.19 1.99 -40.66
C ILE A 181 5.26 0.56 -40.08
N GLU A 182 5.88 -0.39 -40.78
CA GLU A 182 6.01 -1.78 -40.31
C GLU A 182 6.92 -1.89 -39.08
N ASN A 183 8.07 -1.22 -39.07
CA ASN A 183 8.99 -1.16 -37.93
C ASN A 183 8.35 -0.45 -36.73
N PHE A 184 7.60 0.64 -36.98
CA PHE A 184 6.84 1.31 -35.93
C PHE A 184 5.75 0.38 -35.35
N ALA A 185 4.99 -0.30 -36.20
CA ALA A 185 3.97 -1.25 -35.76
C ALA A 185 4.56 -2.42 -34.97
N ALA A 186 5.73 -2.93 -35.37
CA ALA A 186 6.46 -3.97 -34.65
C ALA A 186 6.92 -3.48 -33.27
N TRP A 187 7.42 -2.25 -33.16
CA TRP A 187 7.77 -1.64 -31.88
C TRP A 187 6.56 -1.46 -30.97
N VAL A 188 5.45 -0.93 -31.50
CA VAL A 188 4.19 -0.80 -30.76
C VAL A 188 3.70 -2.16 -30.27
N ALA A 189 3.78 -3.20 -31.11
CA ALA A 189 3.44 -4.56 -30.72
C ALA A 189 4.33 -5.08 -29.56
N GLY A 190 5.61 -4.67 -29.54
CA GLY A 190 6.57 -4.97 -28.47
C GLY A 190 6.21 -4.32 -27.12
N ILE A 191 5.69 -3.09 -27.12
CA ILE A 191 5.31 -2.38 -25.87
C ILE A 191 3.85 -2.57 -25.46
N LYS A 192 2.97 -3.03 -26.37
CA LYS A 192 1.52 -3.18 -26.13
C LYS A 192 1.22 -3.97 -24.87
N ASN A 193 1.86 -5.12 -24.70
CA ASN A 193 1.60 -6.00 -23.55
C ASN A 193 2.06 -5.37 -22.23
N GLU A 194 3.17 -4.62 -22.26
CA GLU A 194 3.67 -3.88 -21.11
C GLU A 194 2.76 -2.71 -20.74
N LEU A 195 2.20 -2.00 -21.73
CA LEU A 195 1.25 -0.92 -21.53
C LEU A 195 -0.07 -1.42 -20.91
N VAL A 196 -0.60 -2.54 -21.43
CA VAL A 196 -1.80 -3.19 -20.85
C VAL A 196 -1.51 -3.62 -19.41
N SER A 197 -0.37 -4.27 -19.17
CA SER A 197 0.04 -4.69 -17.82
C SER A 197 0.15 -3.50 -16.85
N CYS A 198 0.80 -2.40 -17.26
CA CYS A 198 0.92 -1.20 -16.44
C CYS A 198 -0.45 -0.55 -16.14
N THR A 199 -1.39 -0.64 -17.08
CA THR A 199 -2.76 -0.11 -16.92
C THR A 199 -3.55 -0.95 -15.93
N GLU A 200 -3.52 -2.27 -16.05
CA GLU A 200 -4.16 -3.18 -15.08
C GLU A 200 -3.54 -3.04 -13.68
N GLN A 201 -2.22 -2.94 -13.59
CA GLN A 201 -1.52 -2.66 -12.33
C GLN A 201 -1.95 -1.33 -11.70
N ARG A 202 -2.27 -0.31 -12.50
CA ARG A 202 -2.82 0.96 -11.99
C ARG A 202 -4.19 0.79 -11.33
N LEU A 203 -5.03 -0.06 -11.90
CA LEU A 203 -6.36 -0.34 -11.37
C LEU A 203 -6.29 -1.20 -10.11
N ALA A 204 -5.33 -2.14 -10.06
CA ALA A 204 -5.07 -2.99 -8.91
C ALA A 204 -4.40 -2.23 -7.75
N TYR A 205 -3.51 -1.28 -8.05
CA TYR A 205 -2.74 -0.54 -7.04
C TYR A 205 -2.87 0.98 -7.24
N PRO A 206 -3.99 1.61 -6.83
CA PRO A 206 -4.18 3.06 -7.01
C PRO A 206 -3.16 3.91 -6.25
N VAL A 207 -2.53 3.39 -5.17
CA VAL A 207 -1.36 4.00 -4.50
C VAL A 207 -0.21 4.32 -5.45
N LEU A 208 -0.12 3.65 -6.60
CA LEU A 208 0.88 3.94 -7.62
C LEU A 208 0.79 5.38 -8.16
N ASP A 209 -0.37 6.03 -8.06
CA ASP A 209 -0.53 7.43 -8.46
C ASP A 209 0.20 8.41 -7.52
N ASN A 210 0.60 7.96 -6.31
CA ASN A 210 1.42 8.75 -5.39
C ASN A 210 2.93 8.66 -5.71
N PHE A 211 3.34 7.76 -6.60
CA PHE A 211 4.73 7.64 -7.05
C PHE A 211 5.00 8.61 -8.19
N VAL A 212 5.70 9.69 -7.87
CA VAL A 212 6.15 10.67 -8.86
C VAL A 212 7.65 10.51 -9.10
N SER A 213 8.08 10.52 -10.35
CA SER A 213 9.49 10.59 -10.73
C SER A 213 9.87 12.04 -11.02
N ARG A 214 11.00 12.52 -10.46
CA ARG A 214 11.56 13.85 -10.77
C ARG A 214 12.24 13.87 -12.13
N ASP A 215 12.80 12.74 -12.53
CA ASP A 215 13.38 12.55 -13.84
C ASP A 215 12.29 12.23 -14.86
N GLU A 216 12.07 13.15 -15.80
CA GLU A 216 11.07 13.06 -16.85
C GLU A 216 11.22 11.80 -17.71
N ARG A 217 12.44 11.25 -17.80
CA ARG A 217 12.76 10.04 -18.57
C ARG A 217 12.06 8.79 -18.01
N PHE A 218 11.77 8.78 -16.71
CA PHE A 218 11.11 7.66 -16.03
C PHE A 218 9.63 7.92 -15.74
N SER A 219 9.10 9.06 -16.17
CA SER A 219 7.70 9.42 -15.99
C SER A 219 6.85 8.94 -17.17
N LEU A 220 6.15 7.81 -16.98
CA LEU A 220 5.30 7.22 -18.02
C LEU A 220 4.26 8.21 -18.59
N PRO A 221 3.54 9.02 -17.78
CA PRO A 221 2.60 10.01 -18.32
C PRO A 221 3.26 11.07 -19.22
N VAL A 222 4.48 11.50 -18.88
CA VAL A 222 5.22 12.50 -19.67
C VAL A 222 5.67 11.89 -21.01
N GLN A 223 6.21 10.67 -20.98
CA GLN A 223 6.67 10.00 -22.19
C GLN A 223 5.50 9.63 -23.13
N LEU A 224 4.36 9.20 -22.59
CA LEU A 224 3.15 8.98 -23.37
C LEU A 224 2.60 10.28 -23.97
N ALA A 225 2.63 11.39 -23.23
CA ALA A 225 2.21 12.69 -23.75
C ALA A 225 3.12 13.15 -24.89
N ARG A 226 4.44 12.95 -24.78
CA ARG A 226 5.39 13.24 -25.87
C ARG A 226 5.11 12.39 -27.10
N LEU A 227 4.88 11.09 -26.94
CA LEU A 227 4.51 10.19 -28.03
C LEU A 227 3.21 10.65 -28.75
N GLY A 228 2.19 11.03 -27.99
CA GLY A 228 0.93 11.53 -28.53
C GLY A 228 1.07 12.87 -29.28
N LEU A 229 1.95 13.76 -28.81
CA LEU A 229 2.20 15.04 -29.49
C LEU A 229 2.94 14.86 -30.82
N VAL A 230 3.92 13.94 -30.89
CA VAL A 230 4.68 13.71 -32.14
C VAL A 230 3.82 13.04 -33.21
N THR A 231 2.97 12.07 -32.83
CA THR A 231 2.04 11.43 -33.79
C THR A 231 1.03 12.40 -34.38
N PHE A 232 0.55 13.40 -33.62
CA PHE A 232 -0.39 14.41 -34.12
C PHE A 232 0.27 15.43 -35.08
N GLN A 233 1.55 15.75 -34.89
CA GLN A 233 2.27 16.68 -35.77
C GLN A 233 2.69 16.07 -37.12
N GLY A 234 2.78 14.74 -37.22
CA GLY A 234 3.10 14.04 -38.47
C GLY A 234 1.93 13.90 -39.46
N GLU A 235 0.70 14.24 -39.07
CA GLU A 235 -0.50 14.18 -39.92
C GLU A 235 -0.86 15.53 -40.59
N SER A 236 -0.07 16.59 -40.37
CA SER A 236 -0.25 17.92 -41.00
C SER A 236 0.79 18.22 -42.07
#